data_AF-A0A0Q9RBW3-F1
#
_entry.id   AF-A0A0Q9RBW3-F1
#
_cell.length_a   1.000
_cell.length_b   1.000
_cell.length_c   1.000
_cell.angle_alpha   90.00
_cell.angle_beta   90.00
_cell.angle_gamma   90.00
#
_symmetry.space_group_name_H-M   'P 1'
#
loop_
_entity.id
_entity.type
_entity.pdbx_description
1 polymer ?
#
loop_
_entity_poly.entity_id
_entity_poly.type
_entity_poly.pdbx_seq_one_letter_code
_entity_poly.pdbx_strand_id
1 'polypeptide(L)'
;MLAAFLADAKSTIKARTNRDETGATAVEYGIMVALIAVVIIAAVTLLGGGLISTFESAECAIKGGEYTAAEEAGTDPVADPATPSSCSV
;
A
#
# COMPACT_ATOMS: atom_id res chain seq x y z
N MET A 1 32.91 -13.22 -43.01
CA MET A 1 33.07 -12.60 -41.68
C MET A 1 32.14 -11.40 -41.48
N LEU A 2 32.09 -10.44 -42.42
CA LEU A 2 31.22 -9.25 -42.33
C LEU A 2 29.71 -9.55 -42.28
N ALA A 3 29.22 -10.52 -43.05
CA ALA A 3 27.80 -10.89 -43.07
C ALA A 3 27.29 -11.49 -41.74
N ALA A 4 28.16 -12.22 -41.03
CA ALA A 4 27.82 -12.81 -39.73
C ALA A 4 27.70 -11.72 -38.64
N PHE A 5 28.56 -10.71 -38.69
CA PHE A 5 28.53 -9.58 -37.75
C PHE A 5 27.26 -8.71 -37.91
N LEU A 6 26.83 -8.49 -39.17
CA LEU A 6 25.61 -7.75 -39.47
C LEU A 6 24.34 -8.55 -39.11
N ALA A 7 24.35 -9.87 -39.27
CA ALA A 7 23.23 -10.73 -38.89
C ALA A 7 23.02 -10.77 -37.37
N ASP A 8 24.12 -10.86 -36.60
CA ASP A 8 24.11 -10.85 -35.13
C ASP A 8 23.70 -9.48 -34.55
N ALA A 9 24.18 -8.39 -35.16
CA ALA A 9 23.74 -7.04 -34.83
C ALA A 9 22.24 -6.83 -35.13
N LYS A 10 21.75 -7.34 -36.26
CA LYS A 10 20.34 -7.20 -36.67
C LYS A 10 19.39 -8.06 -35.83
N SER A 11 19.80 -9.26 -35.41
CA SER A 11 19.01 -10.12 -34.51
C SER A 11 18.94 -9.55 -33.09
N THR A 12 20.03 -8.96 -32.61
CA THR A 12 20.11 -8.33 -31.29
C THR A 12 19.20 -7.10 -31.17
N ILE A 13 19.10 -6.27 -32.21
CA ILE A 13 18.18 -5.12 -32.24
C ILE A 13 16.72 -5.60 -32.41
N LYS A 14 16.47 -6.58 -33.29
CA LYS A 14 15.13 -7.14 -33.51
C LYS A 14 14.57 -7.87 -32.29
N ALA A 15 15.42 -8.50 -31.49
CA ALA A 15 15.01 -9.15 -30.24
C ALA A 15 14.64 -8.16 -29.12
N ARG A 16 15.07 -6.90 -29.20
CA ARG A 16 14.72 -5.84 -28.24
C ARG A 16 13.40 -5.19 -28.63
N THR A 17 13.24 -4.80 -29.89
CA THR A 17 11.98 -4.21 -30.39
C THR A 17 10.79 -5.15 -30.22
N ASN A 18 10.99 -6.46 -30.34
CA ASN A 18 9.94 -7.48 -30.18
C ASN A 18 9.59 -7.77 -28.70
N ARG A 19 10.33 -7.19 -27.75
CA ARG A 19 10.05 -7.21 -26.30
C ARG A 19 9.44 -5.90 -25.81
N ASP A 20 9.63 -4.80 -26.53
CA ASP A 20 9.15 -3.47 -26.14
C ASP A 20 7.61 -3.36 -26.25
N GLU A 21 6.98 -4.18 -27.09
CA GLU A 21 5.51 -4.30 -27.19
C GLU A 21 4.87 -5.12 -26.05
N THR A 22 5.58 -6.11 -25.52
CA THR A 22 5.19 -6.83 -24.28
C THR A 22 5.52 -6.03 -23.02
N GLY A 23 6.55 -5.17 -23.06
CA GLY A 23 6.96 -4.31 -21.95
C GLY A 23 6.09 -3.05 -21.80
N ALA A 24 5.68 -2.43 -22.90
CA ALA A 24 4.83 -1.23 -22.87
C ALA A 24 3.43 -1.51 -22.29
N THR A 25 2.89 -2.70 -22.52
CA THR A 25 1.60 -3.15 -21.93
C THR A 25 1.71 -3.46 -20.43
N ALA A 26 2.89 -3.80 -19.91
CA ALA A 26 3.07 -4.04 -18.47
C ALA A 26 2.92 -2.74 -17.64
N VAL A 27 3.26 -1.59 -18.21
CA VAL A 27 3.17 -0.28 -17.52
C VAL A 27 1.73 0.22 -17.43
N GLU A 28 0.91 -0.05 -18.45
CA GLU A 28 -0.50 0.38 -18.49
C GLU A 28 -1.32 -0.31 -17.38
N TYR A 29 -1.22 -1.64 -17.28
CA TYR A 29 -1.83 -2.37 -16.16
C TYR A 29 -1.15 -2.02 -14.82
N GLY A 30 0.15 -1.70 -14.85
CA GLY A 30 0.89 -1.26 -13.67
C GLY A 30 0.33 0.00 -13.01
N ILE A 31 -0.10 1.00 -13.80
CA ILE A 31 -0.72 2.22 -13.28
C ILE A 31 -2.11 1.96 -12.68
N MET A 32 -2.92 1.09 -13.29
CA MET A 32 -4.23 0.71 -12.75
C MET A 32 -4.09 0.03 -11.40
N VAL A 33 -3.13 -0.90 -11.28
CA VAL A 33 -2.81 -1.57 -10.02
C VAL A 33 -2.25 -0.58 -8.99
N ALA A 34 -1.43 0.38 -9.40
CA ALA A 34 -0.88 1.39 -8.51
C ALA A 34 -1.96 2.27 -7.87
N LEU A 35 -2.99 2.68 -8.62
CA LEU A 35 -4.13 3.43 -8.08
C LEU A 35 -4.91 2.62 -7.05
N ILE A 36 -5.17 1.34 -7.34
CA ILE A 36 -5.86 0.44 -6.39
C ILE A 36 -5.02 0.27 -5.13
N ALA A 37 -3.70 0.11 -5.25
CA ALA A 37 -2.80 -0.03 -4.11
C ALA A 37 -2.90 1.18 -3.15
N VAL A 38 -2.90 2.41 -3.67
CA VAL A 38 -3.04 3.63 -2.85
C VAL A 38 -4.39 3.65 -2.12
N VAL A 39 -5.49 3.28 -2.81
CA VAL A 39 -6.82 3.22 -2.20
C VAL A 39 -6.89 2.17 -1.08
N ILE A 40 -6.30 0.99 -1.30
CA ILE A 40 -6.26 -0.06 -0.28
C ILE A 40 -5.45 0.36 0.93
N ILE A 41 -4.30 1.01 0.75
CA ILE A 41 -3.50 1.54 1.86
C ILE A 41 -4.34 2.51 2.70
N ALA A 42 -5.01 3.48 2.06
CA ALA A 42 -5.87 4.43 2.76
C ALA A 42 -7.04 3.76 3.49
N ALA A 43 -7.67 2.75 2.88
CA ALA A 43 -8.76 2.01 3.50
C ALA A 43 -8.27 1.22 4.73
N VAL A 44 -7.12 0.56 4.64
CA VAL A 44 -6.54 -0.23 5.72
C VAL A 44 -6.05 0.66 6.86
N THR A 45 -5.50 1.84 6.60
CA THR A 45 -5.09 2.78 7.66
C THR A 45 -6.30 3.26 8.47
N LEU A 46 -7.38 3.65 7.79
CA LEU A 46 -8.64 4.07 8.43
C LEU A 46 -9.26 2.92 9.23
N LEU A 47 -9.31 1.72 8.64
CA LEU A 47 -9.86 0.54 9.30
C LEU A 47 -9.00 0.14 10.51
N GLY A 48 -7.67 0.17 10.39
CA GLY A 48 -6.74 -0.18 11.47
C GLY A 48 -6.95 0.67 12.72
N GLY A 49 -7.08 1.99 12.57
CA GLY A 49 -7.38 2.89 13.69
C GLY A 49 -8.71 2.57 14.38
N GLY A 50 -9.78 2.34 13.61
CA GLY A 50 -11.08 1.96 14.15
C GLY A 50 -11.07 0.61 14.89
N LEU A 51 -10.30 -0.36 14.40
CA LEU A 51 -10.13 -1.66 15.06
C LEU A 51 -9.39 -1.53 16.39
N ILE A 52 -8.32 -0.75 16.45
CA ILE A 52 -7.55 -0.49 17.68
C ILE A 52 -8.48 0.11 18.75
N SER A 53 -9.22 1.17 18.41
CA SER A 53 -10.19 1.80 19.32
C SER A 53 -11.26 0.81 19.83
N THR A 54 -11.75 -0.07 18.95
CA THR A 54 -12.76 -1.08 19.32
C THR A 54 -12.19 -2.09 20.34
N PHE A 55 -10.96 -2.56 20.12
CA PHE A 55 -10.32 -3.51 21.05
C PHE A 55 -9.97 -2.84 22.38
N GLU A 56 -9.49 -1.60 22.39
CA GLU A 56 -9.23 -0.85 23.63
C GLU A 56 -10.50 -0.61 24.45
N SER A 57 -11.61 -0.28 23.78
CA SER A 57 -12.91 -0.14 24.43
C SER A 57 -13.38 -1.47 25.04
N ALA A 58 -13.21 -2.58 24.33
CA ALA A 58 -13.52 -3.91 24.85
C ALA A 58 -12.63 -4.26 26.07
N GLU A 59 -11.34 -3.99 26.01
CA GLU A 59 -10.43 -4.17 27.14
C GLU A 59 -10.83 -3.32 28.36
N CYS A 60 -11.26 -2.08 28.13
CA CYS A 60 -11.72 -1.17 29.19
C CYS A 60 -13.02 -1.65 29.84
N ALA A 61 -13.98 -2.09 29.02
CA ALA A 61 -15.24 -2.65 29.50
C ALA A 61 -15.04 -3.89 30.37
N ILE A 62 -14.04 -4.73 30.04
CA ILE A 62 -13.67 -5.90 30.85
C ILE A 62 -13.03 -5.47 32.20
N LYS A 63 -12.32 -4.34 32.23
CA LYS A 63 -11.71 -3.77 33.45
C LYS A 63 -12.70 -2.97 34.32
N GLY A 64 -13.90 -2.67 33.80
CA GLY A 64 -14.95 -1.93 34.51
C GLY A 64 -14.81 -0.41 34.49
N GLY A 65 -14.04 0.14 33.54
CA GLY A 65 -13.83 1.59 33.41
C GLY A 65 -14.63 2.24 32.27
N GLU A 66 -14.51 3.56 32.16
CA GLU A 66 -15.07 4.36 31.06
C GLU A 66 -14.00 4.64 29.99
N TYR A 67 -14.36 4.43 28.72
CA TYR A 67 -13.51 4.72 27.57
C TYR A 67 -13.75 6.15 27.08
N THR A 68 -12.70 6.97 27.08
CA THR A 68 -12.72 8.28 26.41
C THR A 68 -11.99 8.13 25.08
N ALA A 69 -12.74 8.19 23.97
CA ALA A 69 -12.14 8.15 22.65
C ALA A 69 -11.33 9.43 22.43
N ALA A 70 -10.04 9.30 22.11
CA ALA A 70 -9.27 10.42 21.60
C ALA A 70 -9.83 10.80 20.22
N GLU A 71 -10.03 12.10 19.99
CA GLU A 71 -10.51 12.65 18.73
C GLU A 71 -9.41 12.52 17.67
N GLU A 72 -9.33 11.36 17.02
CA GLU A 72 -8.36 11.12 15.96
C GLU A 72 -8.86 11.74 14.64
N ALA A 73 -8.47 12.98 14.41
CA ALA A 73 -8.53 13.60 13.09
C ALA A 73 -7.53 12.90 12.17
N GLY A 74 -7.99 11.87 11.45
CA GLY A 74 -7.22 10.91 10.66
C GLY A 74 -6.22 11.47 9.65
N THR A 75 -5.09 11.98 10.14
CA THR A 75 -4.03 12.62 9.33
C THR A 75 -2.64 12.06 9.60
N ASP A 76 -2.48 11.06 10.47
CA ASP A 76 -1.16 10.51 10.78
C ASP A 76 -0.87 9.22 9.98
N PRO A 77 0.08 9.23 9.03
CA PRO A 77 0.46 8.06 8.24
C PRO A 77 1.22 6.99 9.06
N VAL A 78 1.46 7.26 10.34
CA VAL A 78 1.87 6.32 11.37
C VAL A 78 1.03 6.71 12.57
N ALA A 79 0.03 5.90 12.92
CA ALA A 79 -0.66 6.03 14.20
C ALA A 79 0.39 6.18 15.28
N ASP A 80 0.41 7.31 15.98
CA ASP A 80 1.26 7.44 17.16
C ASP A 80 0.71 6.46 18.19
N PRO A 81 1.44 5.40 18.59
CA PRO A 81 1.00 4.53 19.67
C PRO A 81 0.94 5.24 21.04
N ALA A 82 1.22 6.55 21.07
CA ALA A 82 1.34 7.35 22.28
C ALA A 82 0.18 8.32 22.54
N THR A 83 -0.86 8.43 21.69
CA THR A 83 -2.11 9.11 22.08
C THR A 83 -2.89 8.19 23.03
N PRO A 84 -2.94 8.49 24.35
CA PRO A 84 -3.53 7.58 25.29
C PRO A 84 -5.06 7.71 25.20
N SER A 85 -5.69 6.76 24.54
CA SER A 85 -7.07 6.37 24.84
C SER A 85 -7.09 5.82 26.26
N SER A 86 -7.19 6.73 27.24
CA SER A 86 -7.13 6.35 28.64
C SER A 86 -8.47 5.73 29.07
N CYS A 87 -8.41 4.46 29.45
CA CYS A 87 -9.45 3.82 30.24
C CYS A 87 -9.30 4.27 31.70
N SER A 88 -10.21 5.12 32.17
CA SER A 88 -10.30 5.50 33.58
C SER A 88 -11.28 4.57 34.29
N VAL A 89 -10.81 3.86 35.32
CA VAL A 89 -11.63 3.05 36.23
C VAL A 89 -12.23 3.92 37.32
#